data_AF-A0A937APN8-F1
#
_entry.id   AF-A0A937APN8-F1
#
_cell.length_a   1.000
_cell.length_b   1.000
_cell.length_c   1.000
_cell.angle_alpha   90.00
_cell.angle_beta   90.00
_cell.angle_gamma   90.00
#
_symmetry.space_group_name_H-M   'P 1'
#
loop_
_entity.id
_entity.type
_entity.pdbx_description
1 polymer ?
#
loop_
_entity_poly.entity_id
_entity_poly.type
_entity_poly.pdbx_seq_one_letter_code
_entity_poly.pdbx_strand_id
1 'polypeptide(L)'
;MLDQYIRKLIRIQFVVIFLFMVLKASRKSIINSFDNEYLTIFLYSFPNFAEAIVGTFVVCGIMLYSKAKVKFLFHFPSNATYLIATLLAAVYVILQEMKIHNLGGENIYDPYDIAFSIIGLFTAYLILLLIKPERYEREDHDTSS
;
A
#
# COMPACT_ATOMS: atom_id res chain seq x y z
N MET A 1 11.16 -16.00 -10.55
CA MET A 1 11.66 -15.06 -9.51
C MET A 1 10.65 -13.96 -9.21
N LEU A 2 10.14 -13.28 -10.24
CA LEU A 2 9.00 -12.35 -10.10
C LEU A 2 7.83 -12.97 -9.31
N ASP A 3 7.49 -14.23 -9.59
CA ASP A 3 6.42 -14.94 -8.86
C ASP A 3 6.69 -15.08 -7.37
N GLN A 4 7.95 -15.27 -6.96
CA GLN A 4 8.30 -15.34 -5.53
C GLN A 4 8.15 -13.98 -4.86
N TYR A 5 8.56 -12.91 -5.54
CA TYR A 5 8.41 -11.53 -5.06
C TYR A 5 6.93 -11.15 -4.96
N ILE A 6 6.14 -11.37 -6.01
CA ILE A 6 4.69 -11.13 -6.02
C ILE A 6 4.01 -11.95 -4.91
N ARG A 7 4.38 -13.23 -4.72
CA ARG A 7 3.86 -14.04 -3.60
C ARG A 7 4.18 -13.44 -2.23
N LYS A 8 5.37 -12.84 -2.02
CA LYS A 8 5.69 -12.13 -0.77
C LYS A 8 4.79 -10.91 -0.59
N LEU A 9 4.60 -10.09 -1.62
CA LEU A 9 3.70 -8.94 -1.56
C LEU A 9 2.26 -9.35 -1.23
N ILE A 10 1.74 -10.39 -1.90
CA ILE A 10 0.41 -10.93 -1.64
C ILE A 10 0.27 -11.42 -0.18
N ARG A 11 1.27 -12.13 0.35
CA ARG A 11 1.26 -12.59 1.75
C ARG A 11 1.17 -11.42 2.72
N ILE A 12 1.93 -10.35 2.49
CA ILE A 12 1.89 -9.16 3.35
C ILE A 12 0.52 -8.49 3.25
N GLN A 13 -0.06 -8.37 2.05
CA GLN A 13 -1.42 -7.85 1.88
C GLN A 13 -2.43 -8.66 2.69
N PHE A 14 -2.37 -9.99 2.64
CA PHE A 14 -3.26 -10.83 3.45
C PHE A 14 -3.13 -10.57 4.95
N VAL A 15 -1.90 -10.40 5.45
CA VAL A 15 -1.66 -10.06 6.86
C VAL A 15 -2.24 -8.69 7.21
N VAL A 16 -2.03 -7.68 6.36
CA VAL A 16 -2.53 -6.31 6.57
C VAL A 16 -4.07 -6.28 6.52
N ILE A 17 -4.69 -6.96 5.55
CA ILE A 17 -6.15 -7.07 5.42
C ILE A 17 -6.73 -7.81 6.62
N PHE A 18 -6.09 -8.89 7.07
CA PHE A 18 -6.53 -9.62 8.26
C PHE A 18 -6.49 -8.74 9.52
N LEU A 19 -5.38 -8.01 9.74
CA LEU A 19 -5.26 -7.07 10.86
C LEU A 19 -6.31 -5.97 10.78
N PHE A 20 -6.55 -5.43 9.60
CA PHE A 20 -7.61 -4.45 9.35
C PHE A 20 -8.99 -5.00 9.73
N MET A 21 -9.33 -6.22 9.30
CA MET A 21 -10.62 -6.83 9.62
C MET A 21 -10.79 -7.04 11.13
N VAL A 22 -9.76 -7.56 11.80
CA VAL A 22 -9.78 -7.78 13.25
C VAL A 22 -9.95 -6.45 14.00
N LEU A 23 -9.14 -5.45 13.70
CA LEU A 23 -9.23 -4.14 14.36
C LEU A 23 -10.56 -3.45 14.08
N LYS A 24 -11.07 -3.53 12.84
CA LYS A 24 -12.38 -2.98 12.48
C LYS A 24 -13.51 -3.66 13.25
N ALA A 25 -13.48 -4.99 13.41
CA ALA A 25 -14.48 -5.74 14.15
C ALA A 25 -14.41 -5.45 15.67
N SER A 26 -13.21 -5.34 16.23
CA SER A 26 -13.01 -5.09 17.66
C SER A 26 -13.17 -3.61 18.06
N ARG A 27 -13.18 -2.67 17.10
CA ARG A 27 -13.20 -1.22 17.33
C ARG A 27 -14.17 -0.77 18.41
N LYS A 28 -15.46 -1.10 18.27
CA LYS A 28 -16.52 -0.66 19.20
C LYS A 28 -16.29 -1.20 20.61
N SER A 29 -15.85 -2.45 20.72
CA SER A 29 -15.56 -3.07 22.02
C SER A 29 -14.38 -2.40 22.70
N ILE A 30 -13.33 -2.07 21.94
CA ILE A 30 -12.11 -1.46 22.49
C ILE A 30 -12.40 -0.02 22.95
N ILE A 31 -13.05 0.80 22.11
CA ILE A 31 -13.37 2.20 22.46
C ILE A 31 -14.24 2.28 23.73
N ASN A 32 -15.24 1.40 23.85
CA ASN A 32 -16.12 1.40 25.03
C ASN A 32 -15.43 0.91 26.31
N SER A 33 -14.36 0.13 26.18
CA SER A 33 -13.63 -0.45 27.33
C SER A 33 -12.49 0.44 27.80
N PHE A 34 -11.95 1.29 26.91
CA PHE A 34 -10.79 2.13 27.15
C PHE A 34 -11.12 3.58 26.81
N ASP A 35 -11.19 4.43 27.82
CA ASP A 35 -11.35 5.88 27.66
C ASP A 35 -10.00 6.52 27.28
N ASN A 36 -9.54 6.24 26.05
CA ASN A 36 -8.26 6.72 25.54
C ASN A 36 -8.41 7.31 24.13
N GLU A 37 -8.14 8.59 24.02
CA GLU A 37 -8.25 9.36 22.78
C GLU A 37 -7.26 8.87 21.70
N TYR A 38 -6.01 8.61 22.06
CA TYR A 38 -5.00 8.14 21.09
C TYR A 38 -5.36 6.78 20.50
N LEU A 39 -5.91 5.87 21.32
CA LEU A 39 -6.39 4.57 20.86
C LEU A 39 -7.58 4.71 19.91
N THR A 40 -8.46 5.67 20.20
CA THR A 40 -9.62 5.98 19.37
C THR A 40 -9.16 6.49 17.99
N ILE A 41 -8.28 7.49 17.96
CA ILE A 41 -7.68 8.02 16.72
C ILE A 41 -7.03 6.89 15.92
N PHE A 42 -6.18 6.07 16.57
CA PHE A 42 -5.54 4.94 15.92
C PHE A 42 -6.54 3.97 15.28
N LEU A 43 -7.58 3.57 16.00
CA LEU A 43 -8.56 2.60 15.49
C LEU A 43 -9.42 3.13 14.33
N TYR A 44 -9.67 4.45 14.32
CA TYR A 44 -10.41 5.09 13.23
C TYR A 44 -9.54 5.30 11.99
N SER A 45 -8.27 5.67 12.15
CA SER A 45 -7.35 5.96 11.03
C SER A 45 -6.54 4.77 10.52
N PHE A 46 -6.47 3.65 11.26
CA PHE A 46 -5.82 2.42 10.81
C PHE A 46 -6.29 1.88 9.44
N PRO A 47 -7.59 1.93 9.08
CA PRO A 47 -8.06 1.58 7.74
C PRO A 47 -7.30 2.28 6.61
N ASN A 48 -7.04 3.57 6.77
CA ASN A 48 -6.37 4.40 5.75
C ASN A 48 -4.89 4.04 5.61
N PHE A 49 -4.23 3.73 6.74
CA PHE A 49 -2.90 3.13 6.72
C PHE A 49 -2.86 1.78 5.99
N ALA A 50 -3.83 0.89 6.27
CA ALA A 50 -3.91 -0.42 5.63
C ALA A 50 -4.20 -0.31 4.12
N GLU A 51 -5.12 0.58 3.73
CA GLU A 51 -5.47 0.86 2.34
C GLU A 51 -4.28 1.42 1.55
N ALA A 52 -3.51 2.34 2.13
CA ALA A 52 -2.28 2.85 1.52
C ALA A 52 -1.26 1.74 1.24
N ILE A 53 -1.06 0.80 2.18
CA ILE A 53 -0.15 -0.33 1.98
C ILE A 53 -0.65 -1.28 0.90
N VAL A 54 -1.92 -1.69 0.99
CA VAL A 54 -2.52 -2.63 0.03
C VAL A 54 -2.55 -2.02 -1.37
N GLY A 55 -3.00 -0.77 -1.49
CA GLY A 55 -3.05 -0.04 -2.76
C GLY A 55 -1.67 0.05 -3.41
N THR A 56 -0.64 0.42 -2.63
CA THR A 56 0.74 0.47 -3.14
C THR A 56 1.21 -0.89 -3.65
N PHE A 57 0.96 -1.97 -2.92
CA PHE A 57 1.39 -3.32 -3.33
C PHE A 57 0.60 -3.88 -4.50
N VAL A 58 -0.69 -3.58 -4.60
CA VAL A 58 -1.53 -3.96 -5.75
C VAL A 58 -1.02 -3.26 -7.01
N VAL A 59 -0.85 -1.94 -6.97
CA VAL A 59 -0.35 -1.17 -8.12
C VAL A 59 1.05 -1.64 -8.50
N CYS A 60 1.95 -1.82 -7.53
CA CYS A 60 3.30 -2.32 -7.78
C CYS A 60 3.29 -3.71 -8.40
N GLY A 61 2.48 -4.63 -7.89
CA GLY A 61 2.33 -5.98 -8.42
C GLY A 61 1.84 -5.97 -9.87
N ILE A 62 0.82 -5.16 -10.18
CA ILE A 62 0.30 -4.99 -11.54
C ILE A 62 1.39 -4.43 -12.47
N MET A 63 2.11 -3.39 -12.06
CA MET A 63 3.16 -2.79 -12.88
C MET A 63 4.31 -3.76 -13.16
N LEU A 64 4.78 -4.50 -12.14
CA LEU A 64 5.84 -5.49 -12.33
C LEU A 64 5.39 -6.66 -13.21
N TYR A 65 4.17 -7.15 -13.01
CA TYR A 65 3.60 -8.18 -13.87
C TYR A 65 3.46 -7.69 -15.32
N SER A 66 3.00 -6.46 -15.51
CA SER A 66 2.84 -5.86 -16.83
C SER A 66 4.18 -5.63 -17.51
N LYS A 67 5.21 -5.18 -16.78
CA LYS A 67 6.59 -5.05 -17.27
C LYS A 67 7.12 -6.37 -17.79
N ALA A 68 6.88 -7.47 -17.07
CA ALA A 68 7.34 -8.80 -17.48
C ALA A 68 6.59 -9.38 -18.69
N LYS A 69 5.32 -9.01 -18.90
CA LYS A 69 4.48 -9.52 -20.00
C LYS A 69 4.49 -8.63 -21.24
N VAL A 70 4.65 -7.32 -21.06
CA VAL A 70 4.53 -6.32 -22.11
C VAL A 70 5.77 -5.43 -22.09
N LYS A 71 6.87 -5.97 -22.62
CA LYS A 71 8.21 -5.35 -22.60
C LYS A 71 8.25 -3.92 -23.17
N PHE A 72 7.33 -3.56 -24.05
CA PHE A 72 7.27 -2.23 -24.66
C PHE A 72 6.79 -1.11 -23.72
N LEU A 73 5.90 -1.39 -22.76
CA LEU A 73 5.25 -0.33 -21.97
C LEU A 73 6.12 0.22 -20.82
N PHE A 74 7.09 -0.55 -20.31
CA PHE A 74 7.72 -0.25 -19.01
C PHE A 74 9.24 -0.51 -19.00
N HIS A 75 10.02 0.43 -19.56
CA HIS A 75 11.49 0.33 -19.64
C HIS A 75 12.25 0.92 -18.44
N PHE A 76 11.58 1.36 -17.38
CA PHE A 76 12.23 2.00 -16.24
C PHE A 76 12.72 1.01 -15.17
N PRO A 77 13.73 1.39 -14.36
CA PRO A 77 14.29 0.54 -13.32
C PRO A 77 13.26 0.21 -12.23
N SER A 78 13.45 -0.92 -11.54
CA SER A 78 12.51 -1.40 -10.52
C SER A 78 12.27 -0.38 -9.40
N ASN A 79 13.31 0.36 -8.98
CA ASN A 79 13.17 1.42 -7.99
C ASN A 79 12.19 2.52 -8.44
N ALA A 80 12.23 2.88 -9.74
CA ALA A 80 11.28 3.84 -10.32
C ALA A 80 9.87 3.24 -10.36
N THR A 81 9.72 1.95 -10.67
CA THR A 81 8.43 1.26 -10.58
C THR A 81 7.83 1.34 -9.18
N TYR A 82 8.64 1.15 -8.12
CA TYR A 82 8.18 1.22 -6.73
C TYR A 82 7.74 2.63 -6.35
N LEU A 83 8.52 3.64 -6.76
CA LEU A 83 8.19 5.03 -6.53
C LEU A 83 6.90 5.42 -7.24
N ILE A 84 6.78 5.11 -8.54
CA ILE A 84 5.58 5.41 -9.33
C ILE A 84 4.35 4.71 -8.72
N ALA A 85 4.46 3.43 -8.34
CA ALA A 85 3.36 2.71 -7.71
C ALA A 85 2.92 3.38 -6.40
N THR A 86 3.88 3.84 -5.58
CA THR A 86 3.59 4.56 -4.34
C THR A 86 2.91 5.90 -4.63
N LEU A 87 3.36 6.65 -5.64
CA LEU A 87 2.76 7.92 -6.03
C LEU A 87 1.33 7.76 -6.55
N LEU A 88 1.07 6.73 -7.37
CA LEU A 88 -0.27 6.43 -7.86
C LEU A 88 -1.21 6.03 -6.70
N ALA A 89 -0.74 5.20 -5.78
CA ALA A 89 -1.49 4.87 -4.57
C ALA A 89 -1.73 6.11 -3.69
N ALA A 90 -0.74 7.00 -3.58
CA ALA A 90 -0.85 8.24 -2.84
C ALA A 90 -1.95 9.15 -3.39
N VAL A 91 -1.96 9.34 -4.72
CA VAL A 91 -3.03 10.10 -5.39
C VAL A 91 -4.39 9.48 -5.07
N TYR A 92 -4.52 8.16 -5.17
CA TYR A 92 -5.78 7.47 -4.88
C TYR A 92 -6.26 7.70 -3.44
N VAL A 93 -5.43 7.40 -2.42
CA VAL A 93 -5.85 7.50 -1.01
C VAL A 93 -6.04 8.94 -0.55
N ILE A 94 -5.20 9.88 -0.99
CA ILE A 94 -5.34 11.29 -0.60
C ILE A 94 -6.60 11.90 -1.23
N LEU A 95 -6.86 11.62 -2.51
CA LEU A 95 -8.10 12.10 -3.15
C LEU A 95 -9.35 11.49 -2.51
N GLN A 96 -9.25 10.26 -1.99
CA GLN A 96 -10.34 9.62 -1.25
C GLN A 96 -10.62 10.38 0.05
N GLU A 97 -9.59 10.66 0.84
CA GLU A 97 -9.75 11.39 2.11
C GLU A 97 -10.23 12.82 1.91
N MET A 98 -9.80 13.48 0.84
CA MET A 98 -10.30 14.80 0.44
C MET A 98 -11.73 14.79 -0.12
N LYS A 99 -12.39 13.62 -0.16
CA LYS A 99 -13.74 13.41 -0.70
C LYS A 99 -13.91 13.83 -2.16
N ILE A 100 -12.82 13.86 -2.92
CA ILE A 100 -12.87 14.10 -4.36
C ILE A 100 -13.49 12.88 -5.06
N HIS A 101 -13.29 11.69 -4.48
CA HIS A 101 -14.08 10.49 -4.75
C HIS A 101 -14.39 9.77 -3.44
N ASN A 102 -15.54 9.09 -3.35
CA ASN A 102 -16.02 8.44 -2.11
C ASN A 102 -16.25 6.94 -2.32
N LEU A 103 -15.24 6.23 -2.81
CA LEU A 103 -15.33 4.77 -3.00
C LEU A 103 -15.38 3.99 -1.67
N GLY A 104 -14.97 4.62 -0.56
CA GLY A 104 -15.03 4.07 0.80
C GLY A 104 -16.33 4.32 1.58
N GLY A 105 -17.31 5.04 1.00
CA GLY A 105 -18.57 5.42 1.65
C GLY A 105 -18.58 6.84 2.22
N GLU A 106 -19.45 7.11 3.20
CA GLU A 106 -19.49 8.41 3.90
C GLU A 106 -18.36 8.51 4.93
N ASN A 107 -17.11 8.64 4.48
CA ASN A 107 -16.04 9.03 5.41
C ASN A 107 -16.24 10.49 5.81
N ILE A 108 -15.93 10.89 7.05
CA ILE A 108 -15.86 12.30 7.45
C ILE A 108 -14.40 12.70 7.32
N TYR A 109 -14.13 13.89 6.76
CA TYR A 109 -12.75 14.35 6.63
C TYR A 109 -12.10 14.42 8.01
N ASP A 110 -11.01 13.67 8.21
CA ASP A 110 -10.19 13.68 9.42
C ASP A 110 -8.71 13.87 9.04
N PRO A 111 -8.02 14.92 9.53
CA PRO A 111 -6.59 15.10 9.32
C PRO A 111 -5.72 13.88 9.73
N TYR A 112 -6.15 13.11 10.73
CA TYR A 112 -5.44 11.90 11.13
C TYR A 112 -5.50 10.80 10.06
N ASP A 113 -6.55 10.75 9.26
CA ASP A 113 -6.68 9.79 8.16
C ASP A 113 -5.68 10.05 7.04
N ILE A 114 -5.42 11.33 6.74
CA ILE A 114 -4.34 11.74 5.82
C ILE A 114 -2.98 11.37 6.41
N ALA A 115 -2.75 11.63 7.70
CA ALA A 115 -1.48 11.30 8.35
C ALA A 115 -1.21 9.79 8.32
N PHE A 116 -2.21 8.95 8.62
CA PHE A 116 -2.10 7.50 8.57
C PHE A 116 -1.91 6.98 7.13
N SER A 117 -2.55 7.61 6.14
CA SER A 117 -2.29 7.32 4.73
C SER A 117 -0.83 7.58 4.36
N ILE A 118 -0.28 8.74 4.73
CA ILE A 118 1.13 9.10 4.47
C ILE A 118 2.08 8.10 5.14
N ILE A 119 1.83 7.74 6.41
CA ILE A 119 2.63 6.76 7.13
C ILE A 119 2.53 5.38 6.44
N GLY A 120 1.35 4.99 5.97
CA GLY A 120 1.13 3.75 5.23
C GLY A 120 1.88 3.71 3.90
N LEU A 121 1.84 4.79 3.13
CA LEU A 121 2.57 4.94 1.87
C LEU A 121 4.09 4.83 2.09
N PHE A 122 4.60 5.54 3.10
CA PHE A 122 6.03 5.49 3.44
C PHE A 122 6.45 4.08 3.88
N THR A 123 5.65 3.44 4.74
CA THR A 123 5.87 2.06 5.20
C THR A 123 5.87 1.09 4.02
N ALA A 124 4.90 1.21 3.11
CA ALA A 124 4.81 0.36 1.92
C ALA A 124 6.05 0.53 1.03
N TYR A 125 6.47 1.78 0.77
CA TYR A 125 7.64 2.07 -0.05
C TYR A 125 8.92 1.47 0.57
N LEU A 126 9.13 1.63 1.88
CA LEU A 126 10.25 1.01 2.58
C LEU A 126 10.22 -0.51 2.48
N ILE A 127 9.06 -1.14 2.65
CA ILE A 127 8.91 -2.59 2.49
C ILE A 127 9.29 -3.02 1.06
N LEU A 128 8.87 -2.30 0.02
CA LEU A 128 9.26 -2.60 -1.36
C LEU A 128 10.79 -2.53 -1.54
N LEU A 129 11.44 -1.52 -0.98
CA LEU A 129 12.90 -1.38 -1.02
C LEU A 129 13.62 -2.51 -0.27
N LEU A 130 13.09 -2.93 0.89
CA LEU A 130 13.69 -3.98 1.73
C LEU A 130 13.53 -5.39 1.13
N ILE A 131 12.41 -5.67 0.47
CA ILE A 131 12.15 -6.99 -0.14
C ILE A 131 12.80 -7.11 -1.52
N LYS A 132 13.25 -5.98 -2.11
CA LYS A 132 13.79 -5.87 -3.48
C LYS A 132 14.60 -7.11 -3.88
N PRO A 133 14.23 -7.82 -4.96
CA PRO A 133 14.91 -9.03 -5.36
C PRO A 133 16.27 -8.70 -6.00
N GLU A 134 17.35 -9.14 -5.34
CA GLU A 134 18.78 -8.91 -5.67
C GLU A 134 19.22 -9.21 -7.13
N ARG A 135 18.42 -9.92 -7.94
CA ARG A 135 18.78 -10.35 -9.31
C ARG A 135 17.78 -9.99 -10.42
N TYR A 136 16.63 -9.37 -10.12
CA TYR A 136 15.71 -8.96 -11.20
C TYR A 136 16.32 -7.86 -12.10
N GLU A 137 17.13 -6.97 -11.52
CA GLU A 137 17.81 -5.92 -12.29
C GLU A 137 18.93 -6.45 -13.21
N ARG A 138 19.48 -7.64 -12.93
CA ARG A 138 20.60 -8.19 -13.70
C ARG A 138 20.15 -8.70 -15.08
N GLU A 139 18.95 -9.30 -15.18
CA GLU A 139 18.35 -9.69 -16.47
C GLU A 139 17.90 -8.47 -17.30
N ASP A 140 17.48 -7.37 -16.65
CA ASP A 140 17.14 -6.11 -17.32
C ASP A 140 18.39 -5.43 -17.93
N HIS A 141 19.55 -5.55 -17.27
CA HIS A 141 20.82 -5.01 -17.75
C HIS A 141 21.49 -5.87 -18.84
N ASP A 142 21.42 -7.20 -18.75
CA ASP A 142 22.06 -8.09 -19.73
C ASP A 142 21.29 -8.18 -21.07
N THR A 143 20.03 -7.72 -21.12
CA THR A 143 19.24 -7.65 -22.37
C THR A 143 19.26 -6.28 -23.04
N SER A 144 19.91 -5.29 -22.43
CA SER A 144 20.09 -3.93 -22.95
C SER A 144 21.53 -3.64 -23.42
N SER A 145 22.36 -4.68 -23.50
CA SER A 145 23.74 -4.66 -24.03
C SER A 145 23.89 -5.51 -25.29
#